data_AF-X1EF11-F1
#
_entry.id   AF-X1EF11-F1
#
_cell.length_a   1.000
_cell.length_b   1.000
_cell.length_c   1.000
_cell.angle_alpha   90.00
_cell.angle_beta   90.00
_cell.angle_gamma   90.00
#
_symmetry.space_group_name_H-M   'P 1'
#
loop_
_entity.id
_entity.type
_entity.pdbx_description
1 polymer ?
#
loop_
_entity_poly.entity_id
_entity_poly.type
_entity_poly.pdbx_seq_one_letter_code
_entity_poly.pdbx_strand_id
1 'polypeptide(L)'
;PSDLKEGTLLYQTGSFSNMPVEANSQDLVISTFMLSELRPFEQQIFLRKAWNVLKPNGSLIIAAEFVPNGFWKLIFKIKRWRYKKKLRRLKLRSTFLLKWFFNYIEPIGFKINAKKDWKHGTIQALELKKDGDKGINGPGYYQPSPKRFKGVYSQLRIYRCIYTGQIDLVPIDPGIYKSGNPTESSPIIVTANYEFTYIKVMRDLKGIDAWVICVD
;
A
#
# COMPACT_ATOMS: atom_id res chain seq x y z
N PRO A 1 23.75 15.06 14.24
CA PRO A 1 24.95 15.92 14.00
C PRO A 1 24.67 17.35 14.49
N SER A 2 25.26 17.71 15.62
CA SER A 2 25.03 18.97 16.35
C SER A 2 25.75 20.20 15.78
N ASP A 3 26.58 20.03 14.74
CA ASP A 3 27.45 21.11 14.21
C ASP A 3 26.95 21.73 12.89
N LEU A 4 25.68 21.56 12.55
CA LEU A 4 25.15 22.09 11.29
C LEU A 4 24.69 23.54 11.47
N LYS A 5 25.30 24.43 10.70
CA LYS A 5 24.86 25.82 10.60
C LYS A 5 23.42 25.87 10.13
N GLU A 6 22.63 26.77 10.69
CA GLU A 6 21.24 27.01 10.29
C GLU A 6 21.16 27.24 8.77
N GLY A 7 20.23 26.53 8.11
CA GLY A 7 20.09 26.55 6.65
C GLY A 7 20.98 25.59 5.85
N THR A 8 21.84 24.80 6.51
CA THR A 8 22.65 23.78 5.81
C THR A 8 21.77 22.61 5.35
N LEU A 9 21.71 22.37 4.04
CA LEU A 9 21.04 21.19 3.49
C LEU A 9 21.92 19.94 3.67
N LEU A 10 21.40 18.97 4.41
CA LEU A 10 22.00 17.65 4.54
C LEU A 10 21.49 16.71 3.45
N TYR A 11 22.42 16.06 2.76
CA TYR A 11 22.12 14.96 1.87
C TYR A 11 22.56 13.65 2.51
N GLN A 12 21.65 12.69 2.59
CA GLN A 12 21.91 11.37 3.14
C GLN A 12 21.45 10.30 2.18
N THR A 13 22.23 9.24 2.08
CA THR A 13 21.85 8.02 1.34
C THR A 13 21.14 7.08 2.28
N GLY A 14 19.95 6.61 1.88
CA GLY A 14 19.16 5.69 2.68
C GLY A 14 18.12 4.95 1.85
N SER A 15 17.36 4.08 2.50
CA SER A 15 16.25 3.34 1.87
C SER A 15 14.95 3.69 2.58
N PHE A 16 13.81 3.57 1.88
CA PHE A 16 12.49 3.71 2.49
C PHE A 16 12.25 2.70 3.64
N SER A 17 12.94 1.55 3.61
CA SER A 17 12.88 0.52 4.66
C SER A 17 13.82 0.80 5.84
N ASN A 18 14.89 1.57 5.62
CA ASN A 18 15.87 1.95 6.62
C ASN A 18 16.23 3.44 6.45
N MET A 19 15.43 4.30 7.11
CA MET A 19 15.64 5.74 7.07
C MET A 19 16.84 6.11 7.96
N PRO A 20 17.79 6.93 7.48
CA PRO A 20 19.03 7.27 8.19
C PRO A 20 18.80 8.34 9.28
N VAL A 21 17.69 8.25 10.01
CA VAL A 21 17.28 9.20 11.05
C VAL A 21 16.71 8.45 12.25
N GLU A 22 16.85 9.05 13.43
CA GLU A 22 16.37 8.46 14.68
C GLU A 22 14.83 8.47 14.75
N ALA A 23 14.28 7.59 15.59
CA ALA A 23 12.85 7.55 15.86
C ALA A 23 12.39 8.85 16.56
N ASN A 24 11.16 9.30 16.27
CA ASN A 24 10.57 10.52 16.82
C ASN A 24 11.46 11.78 16.72
N SER A 25 12.27 11.89 15.66
CA SER A 25 13.21 13.01 15.48
C SER A 25 12.71 14.06 14.49
N GLN A 26 11.82 13.69 13.56
CA GLN A 26 11.43 14.54 12.44
C GLN A 26 10.10 15.25 12.69
N ASP A 27 10.04 16.56 12.43
CA ASP A 27 8.78 17.32 12.45
C ASP A 27 7.97 17.14 11.16
N LEU A 28 8.67 16.90 10.04
CA LEU A 28 8.06 16.83 8.72
C LEU A 28 8.79 15.79 7.87
N VAL A 29 8.02 14.90 7.24
CA VAL A 29 8.50 14.02 6.18
C VAL A 29 7.76 14.36 4.90
N ILE A 30 8.48 14.55 3.80
CA ILE A 30 7.89 14.88 2.50
C ILE A 30 8.25 13.79 1.49
N SER A 31 7.25 13.30 0.76
CA SER A 31 7.44 12.36 -0.35
C SER A 31 6.71 12.85 -1.59
N THR A 32 7.46 13.25 -2.62
CA THR A 32 6.94 13.66 -3.93
C THR A 32 7.19 12.57 -4.96
N PHE A 33 6.10 11.94 -5.44
CA PHE A 33 6.04 10.87 -6.44
C PHE A 33 6.84 9.59 -6.17
N MET A 34 7.67 9.54 -5.13
CA MET A 34 8.44 8.34 -4.74
C MET A 34 7.56 7.13 -4.46
N LEU A 35 6.39 7.31 -3.82
CA LEU A 35 5.45 6.22 -3.58
C LEU A 35 4.91 5.57 -4.85
N SER A 36 4.90 6.28 -5.99
CA SER A 36 4.52 5.71 -7.29
C SER A 36 5.59 4.78 -7.85
N GLU A 37 6.80 4.76 -7.30
CA GLU A 37 7.85 3.78 -7.64
C GLU A 37 7.80 2.52 -6.76
N LEU A 38 7.11 2.61 -5.62
CA LEU A 38 6.97 1.51 -4.66
C LEU A 38 5.76 0.64 -4.98
N ARG A 39 5.87 -0.66 -4.74
CA ARG A 39 4.72 -1.56 -4.74
C ARG A 39 3.88 -1.36 -3.48
N PRO A 40 2.59 -1.75 -3.46
CA PRO A 40 1.71 -1.46 -2.32
C PRO A 40 2.14 -1.98 -0.95
N PHE A 41 2.83 -3.13 -0.85
CA PHE A 41 3.40 -3.57 0.43
C PHE A 41 4.58 -2.70 0.87
N GLU A 42 5.43 -2.28 -0.08
CA GLU A 42 6.52 -1.33 0.17
C GLU A 42 5.99 0.05 0.59
N GLN A 43 4.87 0.50 0.02
CA GLN A 43 4.20 1.73 0.44
C GLN A 43 3.76 1.65 1.92
N GLN A 44 3.30 0.48 2.39
CA GLN A 44 2.97 0.26 3.81
C GLN A 44 4.23 0.27 4.69
N ILE A 45 5.33 -0.35 4.25
CA ILE A 45 6.62 -0.30 4.96
C ILE A 45 7.08 1.15 5.12
N PHE A 46 7.04 1.92 4.03
CA PHE A 46 7.38 3.34 4.06
C PHE A 46 6.53 4.09 5.07
N LEU A 47 5.20 3.89 5.08
CA LEU A 47 4.33 4.58 6.03
C LEU A 47 4.66 4.24 7.48
N ARG A 48 4.91 2.95 7.80
CA ARG A 48 5.32 2.56 9.16
C ARG A 48 6.66 3.20 9.55
N LYS A 49 7.61 3.29 8.61
CA LYS A 49 8.91 3.93 8.86
C LYS A 49 8.77 5.44 9.03
N ALA A 50 7.97 6.10 8.19
CA ALA A 50 7.62 7.51 8.33
C ALA A 50 6.94 7.78 9.68
N TRP A 51 6.03 6.90 10.11
CA TRP A 51 5.39 7.00 11.41
C TRP A 51 6.43 6.91 12.53
N ASN A 52 7.38 5.98 12.48
CA ASN A 52 8.40 5.84 13.53
C ASN A 52 9.32 7.05 13.65
N VAL A 53 9.72 7.67 12.53
CA VAL A 53 10.67 8.80 12.56
C VAL A 53 10.01 10.13 12.90
N LEU A 54 8.71 10.27 12.64
CA LEU A 54 7.97 11.50 12.95
C LEU A 54 7.78 11.68 14.45
N LYS A 55 7.88 12.91 14.94
CA LYS A 55 7.43 13.30 16.28
C LYS A 55 5.92 13.12 16.44
N PRO A 56 5.38 13.09 17.67
CA PRO A 56 3.93 12.98 17.92
C PRO A 56 3.09 13.99 17.13
N ASN A 57 3.54 15.24 17.03
CA ASN A 57 2.86 16.32 16.31
C ASN A 57 3.39 16.53 14.87
N GLY A 58 4.27 15.63 14.40
CA GLY A 58 4.85 15.74 13.08
C GLY A 58 3.86 15.40 11.96
N SER A 59 4.13 15.94 10.78
CA SER A 59 3.30 15.73 9.58
C SER A 59 4.06 14.94 8.50
N LEU A 60 3.33 14.13 7.75
CA LEU A 60 3.79 13.48 6.52
C LEU A 60 3.05 14.10 5.34
N ILE A 61 3.78 14.77 4.44
CA ILE A 61 3.23 15.30 3.20
C ILE A 61 3.56 14.34 2.06
N ILE A 62 2.53 13.90 1.34
CA ILE A 62 2.64 13.02 0.20
C ILE A 62 2.04 13.72 -1.01
N ALA A 63 2.77 13.77 -2.12
CA ALA A 63 2.21 14.11 -3.42
C ALA A 63 2.45 12.95 -4.39
N ALA A 64 1.41 12.39 -5.00
CA ALA A 64 1.54 11.22 -5.86
C ALA A 64 0.39 11.07 -6.87
N GLU A 65 0.49 10.07 -7.76
CA GLU A 65 -0.57 9.73 -8.72
C GLU A 65 -1.55 8.69 -8.12
N PHE A 66 -2.83 9.05 -8.08
CA PHE A 66 -3.94 8.25 -7.54
C PHE A 66 -4.94 7.86 -8.63
N VAL A 67 -5.77 6.87 -8.31
CA VAL A 67 -6.92 6.52 -9.17
C VAL A 67 -8.07 7.50 -8.88
N PRO A 68 -8.58 8.23 -9.88
CA PRO A 68 -9.69 9.16 -9.67
C PRO A 68 -11.00 8.40 -9.45
N ASN A 69 -11.98 9.08 -8.88
CA ASN A 69 -13.31 8.54 -8.57
C ASN A 69 -14.36 8.92 -9.63
N GLY A 70 -15.53 8.28 -9.56
CA GLY A 70 -16.68 8.58 -10.41
C GLY A 70 -16.42 8.40 -11.90
N PHE A 71 -17.03 9.26 -12.72
CA PHE A 71 -16.95 9.23 -14.19
C PHE A 71 -15.51 9.33 -14.72
N TRP A 72 -14.67 10.13 -14.06
CA TRP A 72 -13.26 10.32 -14.45
C TRP A 72 -12.44 9.03 -14.38
N LYS A 73 -12.83 8.06 -13.56
CA LYS A 73 -12.20 6.73 -13.49
C LYS A 73 -12.22 6.00 -14.83
N LEU A 74 -13.31 6.10 -15.59
CA LEU A 74 -13.44 5.44 -16.89
C LEU A 74 -12.50 6.06 -17.92
N ILE A 75 -12.54 7.39 -18.04
CA ILE A 75 -11.66 8.16 -18.93
C ILE A 75 -10.19 7.89 -18.58
N PHE A 76 -9.86 7.89 -17.29
CA PHE A 76 -8.53 7.59 -16.80
C PHE A 76 -8.07 6.18 -17.19
N LYS A 77 -8.91 5.15 -17.03
CA LYS A 77 -8.58 3.78 -17.45
C LYS A 77 -8.24 3.70 -18.93
N ILE A 78 -9.01 4.35 -19.79
CA ILE A 78 -8.76 4.37 -21.24
C ILE A 78 -7.42 5.06 -21.55
N LYS A 79 -7.19 6.26 -20.97
CA LYS A 79 -5.93 7.00 -21.14
C LYS A 79 -4.73 6.18 -20.64
N ARG A 80 -4.83 5.58 -19.45
CA ARG A 80 -3.77 4.76 -18.84
C ARG A 80 -3.50 3.49 -19.65
N TRP A 81 -4.52 2.86 -20.23
CA TRP A 81 -4.34 1.71 -21.12
C TRP A 81 -3.52 2.07 -22.37
N ARG A 82 -3.86 3.19 -23.03
CA ARG A 82 -3.07 3.71 -24.17
C ARG A 82 -1.63 4.04 -23.77
N TYR A 83 -1.45 4.67 -22.61
CA TYR A 83 -0.14 4.97 -22.05
C TYR A 83 0.69 3.71 -21.79
N LYS A 84 0.12 2.68 -21.12
CA LYS A 84 0.79 1.38 -20.92
C LYS A 84 1.14 0.68 -22.23
N LYS A 85 0.29 0.79 -23.27
CA LYS A 85 0.62 0.27 -24.60
C LYS A 85 1.83 1.01 -25.21
N LYS A 86 1.90 2.33 -25.05
CA LYS A 86 3.06 3.14 -25.48
C LYS A 86 4.33 2.76 -24.72
N LEU A 87 4.28 2.67 -23.39
CA LEU A 87 5.43 2.27 -22.58
C LEU A 87 5.96 0.88 -22.95
N ARG A 88 5.06 -0.10 -23.15
CA ARG A 88 5.45 -1.45 -23.59
C ARG A 88 6.16 -1.44 -24.95
N ARG A 89 5.66 -0.65 -25.91
CA ARG A 89 6.32 -0.49 -27.22
C ARG A 89 7.72 0.12 -27.10
N LEU A 90 7.90 1.05 -26.15
CA LEU A 90 9.17 1.72 -25.91
C LEU A 90 10.07 1.00 -24.89
N LYS A 91 9.65 -0.15 -24.35
CA LYS A 91 10.34 -0.89 -23.28
C LYS A 91 10.69 -0.02 -22.05
N LEU A 92 9.85 0.98 -21.74
CA LEU A 92 10.05 1.88 -20.61
C LEU A 92 9.38 1.34 -19.34
N ARG A 93 9.99 1.60 -18.18
CA ARG A 93 9.40 1.29 -16.87
C ARG A 93 8.14 2.14 -16.65
N SER A 94 7.12 1.55 -16.03
CA SER A 94 5.90 2.23 -15.63
C SER A 94 5.92 2.49 -14.14
N THR A 95 5.30 3.60 -13.73
CA THR A 95 4.98 3.88 -12.33
C THR A 95 3.70 3.15 -11.89
N PHE A 96 3.60 2.90 -10.59
CA PHE A 96 2.43 2.37 -9.91
C PHE A 96 1.50 3.50 -9.46
N LEU A 97 0.21 3.21 -9.52
CA LEU A 97 -0.82 4.09 -8.97
C LEU A 97 -1.08 3.69 -7.53
N LEU A 98 -1.35 4.68 -6.68
CA LEU A 98 -1.70 4.47 -5.28
C LEU A 98 -3.16 3.98 -5.14
N LYS A 99 -3.41 2.75 -5.61
CA LYS A 99 -4.76 2.15 -5.71
C LYS A 99 -5.36 1.79 -4.35
N TRP A 100 -4.55 1.24 -3.45
CA TRP A 100 -4.96 0.80 -2.12
C TRP A 100 -4.53 1.76 -1.02
N PHE A 101 -3.98 2.91 -1.40
CA PHE A 101 -3.27 3.79 -0.46
C PHE A 101 -4.14 4.25 0.70
N PHE A 102 -5.37 4.66 0.42
CA PHE A 102 -6.31 5.08 1.45
C PHE A 102 -6.69 3.97 2.44
N ASN A 103 -6.59 2.69 2.06
CA ASN A 103 -7.02 1.58 2.91
C ASN A 103 -6.11 1.37 4.11
N TYR A 104 -4.83 1.73 3.99
CA TYR A 104 -3.83 1.47 5.03
C TYR A 104 -3.41 2.70 5.84
N ILE A 105 -3.84 3.92 5.48
CA ILE A 105 -3.52 5.16 6.23
C ILE A 105 -3.94 5.02 7.69
N GLU A 106 -5.23 4.77 7.90
CA GLU A 106 -5.80 4.69 9.24
C GLU A 106 -5.33 3.45 10.02
N PRO A 107 -5.29 2.23 9.43
CA PRO A 107 -4.75 1.05 10.11
C PRO A 107 -3.29 1.16 10.55
N ILE A 108 -2.47 1.95 9.84
CA ILE A 108 -1.08 2.21 10.24
C ILE A 108 -1.00 3.24 11.38
N GLY A 109 -2.03 4.06 11.58
CA GLY A 109 -2.09 5.06 12.64
C GLY A 109 -1.89 6.50 12.15
N PHE A 110 -2.28 6.80 10.91
CA PHE A 110 -2.37 8.16 10.40
C PHE A 110 -3.83 8.62 10.22
N LYS A 111 -4.04 9.92 10.30
CA LYS A 111 -5.27 10.62 9.89
C LYS A 111 -4.94 11.62 8.79
N ILE A 112 -5.84 11.77 7.82
CA ILE A 112 -5.71 12.79 6.77
C ILE A 112 -6.11 14.14 7.38
N ASN A 113 -5.16 15.06 7.49
CA ASN A 113 -5.39 16.41 7.99
C ASN A 113 -5.84 17.35 6.86
N ALA A 114 -5.18 17.27 5.70
CA ALA A 114 -5.48 18.09 4.55
C ALA A 114 -5.32 17.31 3.25
N LYS A 115 -6.07 17.71 2.23
CA LYS A 115 -6.03 17.10 0.89
C LYS A 115 -6.18 18.17 -0.18
N LYS A 116 -5.36 18.08 -1.23
CA LYS A 116 -5.43 18.93 -2.42
C LYS A 116 -5.38 18.07 -3.68
N ASP A 117 -6.30 18.34 -4.60
CA ASP A 117 -6.46 17.55 -5.82
C ASP A 117 -6.16 18.37 -7.08
N TRP A 118 -5.50 17.74 -8.05
CA TRP A 118 -5.25 18.29 -9.38
C TRP A 118 -5.66 17.29 -10.46
N LYS A 119 -5.87 17.79 -11.69
CA LYS A 119 -6.20 16.97 -12.88
C LYS A 119 -7.32 15.97 -12.59
N HIS A 120 -8.44 16.46 -12.08
CA HIS A 120 -9.62 15.66 -11.71
C HIS A 120 -9.33 14.54 -10.68
N GLY A 121 -8.41 14.79 -9.74
CA GLY A 121 -8.07 13.87 -8.66
C GLY A 121 -7.08 12.77 -9.05
N THR A 122 -6.44 12.87 -10.22
CA THR A 122 -5.37 11.91 -10.62
C THR A 122 -4.05 12.22 -9.94
N ILE A 123 -3.78 13.48 -9.61
CA ILE A 123 -2.64 13.89 -8.79
C ILE A 123 -3.22 14.46 -7.51
N GLN A 124 -2.78 13.95 -6.36
CA GLN A 124 -3.25 14.43 -5.06
C GLN A 124 -2.06 14.69 -4.15
N ALA A 125 -2.18 15.73 -3.33
CA ALA A 125 -1.31 15.98 -2.20
C ALA A 125 -2.10 15.78 -0.91
N LEU A 126 -1.55 14.98 0.01
CA LEU A 126 -2.14 14.64 1.28
C LEU A 126 -1.20 15.09 2.39
N GLU A 127 -1.74 15.73 3.42
CA GLU A 127 -1.07 15.89 4.70
C GLU A 127 -1.64 14.84 5.66
N LEU A 128 -0.77 14.00 6.18
CA LEU A 128 -1.09 12.96 7.15
C LEU A 128 -0.48 13.33 8.50
N LYS A 129 -1.25 13.19 9.58
CA LYS A 129 -0.77 13.34 10.96
C LYS A 129 -0.93 12.04 11.72
N LYS A 130 -0.09 11.81 12.74
CA LYS A 130 -0.25 10.66 13.62
C LYS A 130 -1.62 10.73 14.29
N ASP A 131 -2.28 9.58 14.38
CA ASP A 131 -3.52 9.44 15.12
C ASP A 131 -3.21 9.30 16.62
N GLY A 132 -3.13 10.43 17.33
CA GLY A 132 -2.80 10.49 18.75
C GLY A 132 -3.89 9.91 19.67
N ASP A 133 -5.11 9.74 19.18
CA ASP A 133 -6.26 9.32 20.00
C ASP A 133 -6.28 7.79 20.26
N LYS A 134 -5.56 7.01 19.44
CA LYS A 134 -5.62 5.55 19.50
C LYS A 134 -4.70 4.91 20.56
N GLY A 135 -3.96 5.69 21.35
CA GLY A 135 -3.07 5.19 22.40
C GLY A 135 -2.04 4.16 21.90
N ILE A 136 -1.67 4.22 20.61
CA ILE A 136 -0.86 3.18 19.97
C ILE A 136 0.62 3.45 20.27
N ASN A 137 1.29 2.46 20.87
CA ASN A 137 2.74 2.50 21.14
C ASN A 137 3.63 2.34 19.88
N GLY A 138 3.03 2.25 18.69
CA GLY A 138 3.72 1.98 17.43
C GLY A 138 2.80 2.09 16.21
N PRO A 139 3.34 1.95 14.99
CA PRO A 139 2.52 1.91 13.80
C PRO A 139 1.77 0.58 13.71
N GLY A 140 0.50 0.63 13.34
CA GLY A 140 -0.32 -0.57 13.14
C GLY A 140 -0.03 -1.30 11.81
N TYR A 141 -0.80 -2.37 11.58
CA TYR A 141 -0.73 -3.18 10.38
C TYR A 141 -2.05 -3.16 9.62
N TYR A 142 -1.96 -3.06 8.29
CA TYR A 142 -3.13 -3.19 7.44
C TYR A 142 -3.56 -4.66 7.33
N GLN A 143 -4.82 -4.92 7.69
CA GLN A 143 -5.45 -6.22 7.60
C GLN A 143 -6.59 -6.16 6.58
N PRO A 144 -6.36 -6.60 5.33
CA PRO A 144 -7.39 -6.54 4.31
C PRO A 144 -8.53 -7.52 4.62
N SER A 145 -9.73 -7.21 4.15
CA SER A 145 -10.85 -8.12 4.28
C SER A 145 -10.61 -9.40 3.43
N PRO A 146 -10.90 -10.59 3.98
CA PRO A 146 -10.69 -11.82 3.26
C PRO A 146 -11.59 -11.88 2.02
N LYS A 147 -11.03 -12.30 0.89
CA LYS A 147 -11.81 -12.52 -0.33
C LYS A 147 -12.75 -13.71 -0.15
N ARG A 148 -14.02 -13.53 -0.52
CA ARG A 148 -14.99 -14.63 -0.59
C ARG A 148 -14.61 -15.54 -1.75
N PHE A 149 -14.31 -16.79 -1.45
CA PHE A 149 -13.97 -17.82 -2.43
C PHE A 149 -15.08 -18.86 -2.65
N LYS A 150 -16.22 -18.70 -1.96
CA LYS A 150 -17.42 -19.54 -2.12
C LYS A 150 -18.49 -18.82 -2.94
N GLY A 151 -19.36 -19.58 -3.60
CA GLY A 151 -20.52 -19.09 -4.35
C GLY A 151 -20.41 -19.25 -5.86
N VAL A 152 -21.55 -19.16 -6.54
CA VAL A 152 -21.70 -19.41 -7.99
C VAL A 152 -20.77 -18.52 -8.81
N TYR A 153 -20.67 -17.23 -8.48
CA TYR A 153 -19.79 -16.28 -9.19
C TYR A 153 -18.30 -16.66 -9.10
N SER A 154 -17.84 -17.06 -7.91
CA SER A 154 -16.45 -17.48 -7.70
C SER A 154 -16.14 -18.76 -8.48
N GLN A 155 -17.09 -19.70 -8.50
CA GLN A 155 -16.95 -20.94 -9.27
C GLN A 155 -16.93 -20.68 -10.78
N LEU A 156 -17.79 -19.79 -11.29
CA LEU A 156 -17.81 -19.39 -12.69
C LEU A 156 -16.50 -18.70 -13.12
N ARG A 157 -15.88 -17.89 -12.24
CA ARG A 157 -14.55 -17.31 -12.51
C ARG A 157 -13.46 -18.37 -12.62
N ILE A 158 -13.47 -19.36 -11.73
CA ILE A 158 -12.54 -20.50 -11.78
C ILE A 158 -12.73 -21.28 -13.08
N TYR A 159 -13.97 -21.64 -13.43
CA TYR A 159 -14.26 -22.35 -14.68
C TYR A 159 -13.84 -21.54 -15.90
N ARG A 160 -14.15 -20.25 -15.95
CA ARG A 160 -13.69 -19.39 -17.04
C ARG A 160 -12.17 -19.44 -17.18
N CYS A 161 -11.41 -19.33 -16.09
CA CYS A 161 -9.96 -19.44 -16.11
C CYS A 161 -9.49 -20.79 -16.70
N ILE A 162 -10.07 -21.90 -16.21
CA ILE A 162 -9.77 -23.26 -16.69
C ILE A 162 -10.07 -23.42 -18.19
N TYR A 163 -11.24 -22.96 -18.64
CA TYR A 163 -11.69 -23.18 -20.04
C TYR A 163 -11.08 -22.21 -21.05
N THR A 164 -10.73 -20.99 -20.65
CA THR A 164 -10.21 -19.97 -21.58
C THR A 164 -8.70 -19.85 -21.57
N GLY A 165 -8.02 -20.43 -20.57
CA GLY A 165 -6.60 -20.18 -20.32
C GLY A 165 -6.26 -18.72 -20.01
N GLN A 166 -7.26 -17.84 -19.84
CA GLN A 166 -7.04 -16.45 -19.45
C GLN A 166 -6.61 -16.41 -17.99
N ILE A 167 -5.31 -16.26 -17.76
CA ILE A 167 -4.76 -15.86 -16.47
C ILE A 167 -5.13 -14.40 -16.27
N ASP A 168 -6.31 -14.15 -15.69
CA ASP A 168 -6.57 -12.83 -15.13
C ASP A 168 -5.54 -12.62 -14.01
N LEU A 169 -4.58 -11.71 -14.23
CA LEU A 169 -3.71 -11.19 -13.18
C LEU A 169 -4.58 -10.38 -12.23
N VAL A 170 -5.30 -11.06 -11.34
CA VAL A 170 -6.12 -10.42 -10.31
C VAL A 170 -5.29 -10.39 -9.04
N PRO A 171 -4.56 -9.28 -8.80
CA PRO A 171 -3.84 -9.16 -7.56
C PRO A 171 -4.85 -8.98 -6.42
N ILE A 172 -4.56 -9.61 -5.29
CA ILE A 172 -5.23 -9.30 -4.02
C ILE A 172 -4.57 -8.09 -3.36
N ASP A 173 -5.21 -7.55 -2.33
CA ASP A 173 -4.68 -6.39 -1.59
C ASP A 173 -3.52 -6.88 -0.70
N PRO A 174 -2.27 -6.39 -0.88
CA PRO A 174 -1.13 -6.84 -0.09
C PRO A 174 -1.32 -6.45 1.38
N GLY A 175 -1.01 -7.36 2.29
CA GLY A 175 -1.23 -7.13 3.71
C GLY A 175 -1.27 -8.41 4.51
N ILE A 176 -1.72 -8.29 5.75
CA ILE A 176 -1.76 -9.38 6.73
C ILE A 176 -3.20 -9.90 6.83
N TYR A 177 -3.41 -11.16 6.46
CA TYR A 177 -4.67 -11.86 6.56
C TYR A 177 -4.68 -12.81 7.75
N LYS A 178 -5.89 -13.14 8.24
CA LYS A 178 -6.10 -14.11 9.32
C LYS A 178 -6.73 -15.38 8.75
N SER A 179 -6.17 -16.53 9.11
CA SER A 179 -6.84 -17.82 9.06
C SER A 179 -7.20 -18.23 10.49
N GLY A 180 -8.47 -18.56 10.76
CA GLY A 180 -8.94 -18.81 12.12
C GLY A 180 -8.86 -17.57 13.02
N ASN A 181 -8.43 -17.77 14.26
CA ASN A 181 -8.22 -16.77 15.29
C ASN A 181 -6.75 -16.73 15.73
N PRO A 182 -5.83 -16.26 14.86
CA PRO A 182 -4.41 -16.30 15.14
C PRO A 182 -4.02 -15.36 16.28
N THR A 183 -3.07 -15.81 17.09
CA THR A 183 -2.45 -15.07 18.21
C THR A 183 -1.03 -14.65 17.84
N GLU A 184 -0.33 -13.95 18.73
CA GLU A 184 1.07 -13.53 18.50
C GLU A 184 2.05 -14.70 18.33
N SER A 185 1.71 -15.88 18.88
CA SER A 185 2.49 -17.11 18.75
C SER A 185 2.10 -17.96 17.52
N SER A 186 1.07 -17.55 16.77
CA SER A 186 0.61 -18.30 15.60
C SER A 186 1.63 -18.26 14.46
N PRO A 187 1.73 -19.34 13.66
CA PRO A 187 2.64 -19.39 12.52
C PRO A 187 2.31 -18.30 11.49
N ILE A 188 3.36 -17.82 10.82
CA ILE A 188 3.28 -16.85 9.73
C ILE A 188 3.54 -17.59 8.41
N ILE A 189 2.59 -17.50 7.50
CA ILE A 189 2.67 -18.06 6.15
C ILE A 189 2.79 -16.91 5.16
N VAL A 190 3.77 -16.98 4.28
CA VAL A 190 3.98 -15.95 3.26
C VAL A 190 3.58 -16.50 1.89
N THR A 191 2.77 -15.75 1.16
CA THR A 191 2.32 -16.10 -0.19
C THR A 191 2.37 -14.92 -1.14
N ALA A 192 2.39 -15.20 -2.44
CA ALA A 192 2.30 -14.18 -3.49
C ALA A 192 0.90 -13.55 -3.55
N ASN A 193 0.82 -12.30 -4.02
CA ASN A 193 -0.39 -11.50 -4.21
C ASN A 193 -1.28 -11.97 -5.37
N TYR A 194 -1.37 -13.26 -5.66
CA TYR A 194 -2.23 -13.80 -6.71
C TYR A 194 -3.51 -14.40 -6.14
N GLU A 195 -4.68 -13.96 -6.62
CA GLU A 195 -5.98 -14.35 -6.06
C GLU A 195 -6.18 -15.86 -5.97
N PHE A 196 -5.83 -16.64 -7.01
CA PHE A 196 -6.02 -18.09 -6.96
C PHE A 196 -5.06 -18.78 -5.99
N THR A 197 -3.81 -18.30 -5.86
CA THR A 197 -2.87 -18.81 -4.85
C THR A 197 -3.41 -18.53 -3.46
N TYR A 198 -3.83 -17.28 -3.19
CA TYR A 198 -4.46 -16.90 -1.94
C TYR A 198 -5.68 -17.78 -1.61
N ILE A 199 -6.59 -17.97 -2.56
CA ILE A 199 -7.79 -18.79 -2.36
C ILE A 199 -7.42 -20.22 -1.98
N LYS A 200 -6.46 -20.82 -2.69
CA LYS A 200 -6.00 -22.20 -2.39
C LYS A 200 -5.39 -22.28 -0.99
N VAL A 201 -4.45 -21.39 -0.67
CA VAL A 201 -3.80 -21.32 0.64
C VAL A 201 -4.84 -21.14 1.76
N MET A 202 -5.73 -20.16 1.65
CA MET A 202 -6.75 -19.89 2.67
C MET A 202 -7.77 -21.01 2.83
N ARG A 203 -8.04 -21.77 1.76
CA ARG A 203 -8.91 -22.95 1.83
C ARG A 203 -8.22 -24.08 2.58
N ASP A 204 -6.94 -24.32 2.30
CA ASP A 204 -6.17 -25.40 2.89
C ASP A 204 -5.81 -25.08 4.36
N LEU A 205 -5.72 -23.80 4.74
CA LEU A 205 -5.55 -23.34 6.12
C LEU A 205 -6.84 -23.22 6.93
N LYS A 206 -8.00 -23.53 6.33
CA LYS A 206 -9.29 -23.35 6.99
C LYS A 206 -9.36 -24.13 8.30
N GLY A 207 -9.51 -23.43 9.42
CA GLY A 207 -9.55 -24.02 10.77
C GLY A 207 -8.20 -24.07 11.48
N ILE A 208 -7.14 -23.58 10.84
CA ILE A 208 -5.81 -23.41 11.43
C ILE A 208 -5.64 -21.92 11.77
N ASP A 209 -5.23 -21.65 13.01
CA ASP A 209 -4.91 -20.32 13.52
C ASP A 209 -3.55 -19.86 13.01
N ALA A 210 -3.54 -19.13 11.89
CA ALA A 210 -2.32 -18.66 11.23
C ALA A 210 -2.45 -17.24 10.67
N TRP A 211 -1.34 -16.51 10.67
CA TRP A 211 -1.20 -15.25 9.95
C TRP A 211 -0.76 -15.53 8.51
N VAL A 212 -1.39 -14.89 7.53
CA VAL A 212 -1.06 -15.06 6.11
C VAL A 212 -0.65 -13.72 5.52
N ILE A 213 0.63 -13.55 5.23
CA ILE A 213 1.18 -12.34 4.62
C ILE A 213 1.16 -12.50 3.10
N CYS A 214 0.47 -11.60 2.41
CA CYS A 214 0.44 -11.55 0.96
C CYS A 214 1.35 -10.44 0.45
N VAL A 215 2.45 -10.83 -0.21
CA VAL A 215 3.47 -9.93 -0.77
C VAL A 215 3.35 -9.82 -2.29
N ASP A 216 3.79 -8.69 -2.84
CA ASP A 216 3.47 -8.20 -4.17
C ASP A 216 4.53 -8.29 -5.26
#